data_AF-A0A2N0ZWU5-F1
#
_entry.id   AF-A0A2N0ZWU5-F1
#
_cell.length_a   1.000
_cell.length_b   1.000
_cell.length_c   1.000
_cell.angle_alpha   90.00
_cell.angle_beta   90.00
_cell.angle_gamma   90.00
#
_symmetry.space_group_name_H-M   'P 1'
#
loop_
_entity.id
_entity.type
_entity.pdbx_description
1 polymer ?
#
loop_
_entity_poly.entity_id
_entity_poly.type
_entity_poly.pdbx_seq_one_letter_code
_entity_poly.pdbx_strand_id
1 'polypeptide(L)' 'MFEDFETVNITPTEFELLVKNWLEMSAGNSIKDLKVTHLAMLKGSSGDYEIDVLAEFEVFGGANMKIIIECKKYASA' A
#
# COMPACT_ATOMS: atom_id res chain seq x y z
N MET A 1 -24.11 12.72 -20.00
CA MET A 1 -22.84 13.45 -20.02
C MET A 1 -21.90 12.60 -19.19
N PHE A 2 -21.04 11.81 -19.83
CA PHE A 2 -20.02 11.04 -19.11
C PHE A 2 -18.84 11.98 -18.97
N GLU A 3 -18.43 12.26 -17.74
CA GLU A 3 -17.24 13.07 -17.48
C GLU A 3 -16.02 12.25 -17.90
N ASP A 4 -15.20 12.79 -18.79
CA ASP A 4 -13.88 12.26 -19.09
C ASP A 4 -13.07 12.31 -17.79
N PHE A 5 -12.84 11.15 -17.19
CA PHE A 5 -11.90 11.05 -16.08
C PHE A 5 -10.50 11.36 -16.63
N GLU A 6 -10.00 12.54 -16.29
CA GLU A 6 -8.64 12.95 -16.65
C GLU A 6 -7.64 11.91 -16.13
N THR A 7 -6.81 11.38 -17.03
CA THR A 7 -5.82 10.38 -16.65
C THR A 7 -4.82 11.00 -15.68
N VAL A 8 -4.75 10.45 -14.46
CA VAL A 8 -3.77 10.90 -13.47
C VAL A 8 -2.35 10.59 -13.98
N ASN A 9 -1.65 11.63 -14.43
CA ASN A 9 -0.31 11.50 -15.00
C ASN A 9 0.77 11.46 -13.90
N ILE A 10 0.80 10.36 -13.15
CA ILE A 10 1.82 10.05 -12.15
C ILE A 10 2.67 8.84 -12.54
N THR A 11 3.91 8.77 -12.09
CA THR A 11 4.80 7.61 -12.25
C THR A 11 4.30 6.40 -11.43
N PRO A 12 4.78 5.18 -11.73
CA PRO A 12 4.50 4.01 -10.89
C PRO A 12 4.86 4.22 -9.42
N THR A 13 6.04 4.76 -9.14
CA THR A 13 6.47 5.06 -7.77
C THR A 13 5.61 6.10 -7.08
N GLU A 14 5.19 7.16 -7.77
CA GLU A 14 4.23 8.12 -7.20
C GLU A 14 2.87 7.48 -6.90
N PHE A 15 2.45 6.51 -7.71
CA PHE A 15 1.24 5.73 -7.44
C PHE A 15 1.39 4.83 -6.21
N GLU A 16 2.53 4.15 -6.05
CA GLU A 16 2.84 3.35 -4.85
C GLU A 16 2.85 4.23 -3.58
N LEU A 17 3.49 5.40 -3.65
CA LEU A 17 3.53 6.37 -2.55
C LEU A 17 2.14 6.93 -2.24
N LEU A 18 1.30 7.15 -3.25
CA LEU A 18 -0.09 7.56 -3.08
C LEU A 18 -0.91 6.49 -2.35
N VAL A 19 -0.76 5.21 -2.72
CA VAL A 19 -1.40 4.08 -2.02
C VAL A 19 -0.92 3.99 -0.57
N LYS A 20 0.39 4.11 -0.33
CA LYS A 20 0.94 4.20 1.04
C LYS A 20 0.26 5.32 1.84
N ASN A 21 0.18 6.52 1.27
CA ASN A 21 -0.43 7.67 1.94
C ASN A 21 -1.92 7.43 2.23
N TRP A 22 -2.67 6.80 1.33
CA TRP A 22 -4.07 6.43 1.59
C TRP A 22 -4.20 5.50 2.78
N LEU A 23 -3.32 4.50 2.91
CA LEU A 23 -3.32 3.57 4.03
C LEU A 23 -2.98 4.29 5.34
N GLU A 24 -1.94 5.14 5.34
CA GLU A 24 -1.57 5.95 6.51
C GLU A 24 -2.70 6.90 6.93
N MET A 25 -3.38 7.53 5.97
CA MET A 25 -4.52 8.42 6.24
C MET A 25 -5.78 7.66 6.67
N SER A 26 -5.99 6.45 6.17
CA SER A 26 -7.13 5.60 6.58
C SER A 26 -7.06 5.19 8.05
N ALA A 27 -5.85 5.22 8.63
CA ALA A 27 -5.59 4.94 10.04
C ALA A 27 -6.11 6.02 10.99
N GLY A 28 -6.79 7.07 10.49
CA GLY A 28 -7.39 8.15 11.25
C GLY A 28 -8.50 7.77 12.25
N ASN A 29 -8.39 6.63 12.94
CA ASN A 29 -8.76 6.33 14.35
C ASN A 29 -9.11 4.84 14.61
N SER A 30 -9.05 3.95 13.61
CA SER A 30 -9.63 2.59 13.71
C SER A 30 -8.62 1.45 13.78
N ILE A 31 -7.37 1.65 13.35
CA ILE A 31 -6.34 0.59 13.35
C ILE A 31 -5.19 1.04 14.24
N LYS A 32 -5.08 0.39 15.39
CA LYS A 32 -4.02 0.66 16.37
C LYS A 32 -2.67 0.21 15.81
N ASP A 33 -1.64 1.02 16.03
CA ASP A 33 -0.25 0.72 15.70
C ASP A 33 -0.01 0.39 14.21
N LEU A 34 -0.78 0.99 13.29
CA LEU A 34 -0.54 0.84 11.86
C LEU A 34 0.80 1.45 11.47
N LYS A 35 1.65 0.62 10.86
CA LYS A 35 2.87 1.02 10.18
C LYS A 35 2.76 0.65 8.70
N VAL A 36 3.00 1.64 7.84
CA VAL A 36 3.00 1.44 6.39
C VAL A 36 4.40 1.76 5.86
N THR A 37 5.02 0.82 5.15
CA THR A 37 6.39 0.93 4.63
C THR A 37 6.39 0.78 3.12
N HIS A 38 7.03 1.70 2.40
CA HIS A 38 7.26 1.60 0.95
C HIS A 38 8.59 0.88 0.68
N LEU A 39 8.65 0.05 -0.37
CA LEU A 39 9.80 -0.80 -0.74
C LEU A 39 10.31 -1.64 0.44
N ALA A 40 9.40 -2.41 1.03
CA ALA A 40 9.72 -3.25 2.17
C ALA A 40 10.44 -4.52 1.70
N MET A 41 11.63 -4.78 2.26
CA MET A 41 12.35 -6.04 2.05
C MET A 41 11.84 -7.12 3.00
N LEU A 42 11.22 -8.17 2.46
CA LEU A 42 10.75 -9.34 3.20
C LEU A 42 11.60 -10.56 2.87
N LYS A 43 12.13 -11.22 3.90
CA LYS A 43 12.83 -12.49 3.75
C LYS A 43 11.81 -13.63 3.63
N GLY A 44 11.92 -14.42 2.58
CA GLY A 44 11.12 -15.62 2.38
C GLY A 44 11.98 -16.86 2.15
N SER A 45 11.33 -18.03 2.18
CA SER A 45 12.03 -19.31 2.02
C SER A 45 12.68 -19.51 0.64
N SER A 46 12.27 -18.74 -0.36
CA SER A 46 12.78 -18.81 -1.74
C SER A 46 13.58 -17.57 -2.16
N GLY A 47 13.87 -16.66 -1.23
CA GLY A 47 14.61 -15.43 -1.50
C GLY A 47 14.06 -14.23 -0.74
N ASP A 48 14.72 -13.10 -0.92
CA ASP A 48 14.26 -11.81 -0.41
C ASP A 48 13.37 -11.14 -1.47
N TYR A 49 12.25 -10.58 -1.04
CA TYR A 49 11.25 -9.94 -1.87
C TYR A 49 11.19 -8.45 -1.54
N GLU A 50 11.28 -7.60 -2.56
CA GLU A 50 10.93 -6.20 -2.45
C GLU A 50 9.43 -6.06 -2.72
N ILE A 51 8.72 -5.49 -1.76
CA ILE A 51 7.27 -5.28 -1.82
C ILE A 51 7.02 -3.79 -1.91
N ASP A 52 6.21 -3.36 -2.90
CA ASP A 52 5.88 -1.96 -3.11
C ASP A 52 5.39 -1.29 -1.82
N VAL A 53 4.37 -1.85 -1.17
CA VAL A 53 3.86 -1.36 0.12
C VAL A 53 3.58 -2.51 1.09
N LEU A 54 4.04 -2.35 2.34
CA LEU A 54 3.77 -3.27 3.44
C LEU A 54 3.00 -2.56 4.55
N ALA A 55 1.84 -3.09 4.92
CA ALA A 55 1.08 -2.64 6.09
C ALA A 55 1.19 -3.66 7.23
N GLU A 56 1.58 -3.18 8.40
CA GLU A 56 1.71 -3.97 9.63
C GLU A 56 0.86 -3.32 10.74
N PHE A 57 0.03 -4.09 11.43
CA PHE A 57 -0.81 -3.60 12.53
C PHE A 57 -1.31 -4.72 13.44
N GLU A 58 -1.82 -4.35 14.61
CA GLU A 58 -2.40 -5.28 15.57
C GLU A 58 -3.94 -5.26 15.52
N VAL A 59 -4.57 -6.44 15.57
CA VAL A 59 -6.03 -6.61 15.72
C VAL A 59 -6.36 -7.70 16.75
N PHE A 60 -7.64 -7.84 17.09
CA PHE A 60 -8.16 -8.89 17.97
C PHE A 60 -7.43 -9.02 19.33
N GLY A 61 -6.84 -7.93 19.83
CA GLY A 61 -6.18 -7.89 21.13
C GLY A 61 -4.80 -8.57 21.16
N GLY A 62 -4.04 -8.51 20.07
CA GLY A 62 -2.65 -9.00 20.04
C GLY A 62 -2.23 -9.71 18.74
N ALA A 63 -3.16 -9.94 17.81
CA ALA A 63 -2.86 -10.59 16.54
C ALA A 63 -2.15 -9.61 15.60
N ASN A 64 -0.91 -9.92 15.26
CA ASN A 64 -0.10 -9.13 14.34
C ASN A 64 -0.43 -9.50 12.89
N MET A 65 -0.93 -8.53 12.14
CA MET A 65 -1.25 -8.67 10.73
C MET A 65 -0.15 -8.05 9.89
N LYS A 66 0.20 -8.73 8.79
CA LYS A 66 1.11 -8.24 7.75
C LYS A 66 0.43 -8.38 6.40
N ILE A 67 0.24 -7.25 5.72
CA ILE A 67 -0.42 -7.19 4.42
C ILE A 67 0.61 -6.71 3.39
N ILE A 68 0.88 -7.58 2.42
CA ILE A 68 1.75 -7.34 1.26
C ILE A 68 0.88 -6.72 0.16
N ILE A 69 1.30 -5.57 -0.37
CA ILE A 69 0.53 -4.80 -1.34
C ILE A 69 1.44 -4.49 -2.54
N GLU A 70 1.07 -5.04 -3.69
CA GLU A 70 1.73 -4.81 -4.99
C GLU A 70 0.89 -3.84 -5.81
N CYS A 71 1.51 -2.78 -6.31
CA CYS A 71 0.84 -1.70 -7.01
C CYS A 71 0.99 -1.86 -8.53
N LYS A 72 -0.11 -1.67 -9.26
CA LYS A 72 -0.05 -1.62 -10.72
C LYS A 72 -0.87 -0.47 -11.27
N LYS A 73 -0.18 0.57 -11.72
CA LYS A 73 -0.80 1.64 -12.49
C LYS A 73 -1.09 1.15 -13.91
N TYR A 74 -2.37 1.18 -14.30
CA TYR A 74 -2.78 1.00 -15.69
C TYR A 74 -2.97 2.37 -16.36
N ALA A 75 -2.61 2.47 -17.64
CA ALA A 75 -3.12 3.56 -18.47
C ALA A 75 -4.63 3.33 -18.68
N SER A 76 -5.41 4.42 -18.79
CA SER A 76 -6.79 4.29 -19.25
C SER A 76 -6.82 3.66 -20.64
N ALA A 77 -7.81 2.79 -20.87
CA ALA A 77 -8.05 2.18 -22.17
C ALA A 77 -8.51 3.21 -23.21
#